data_AF-A0A4R2PGW1-F1
#
_entry.id   AF-A0A4R2PGW1-F1
#
_cell.length_a   1.000
_cell.length_b   1.000
_cell.length_c   1.000
_cell.angle_alpha   90.00
_cell.angle_beta   90.00
_cell.angle_gamma   90.00
#
_symmetry.space_group_name_H-M   'P 1'
#
loop_
_entity.id
_entity.type
_entity.pdbx_description
1 polymer ?
#
loop_
_entity_poly.entity_id
_entity_poly.type
_entity_poly.pdbx_seq_one_letter_code
_entity_poly.pdbx_strand_id
1 'polypeptide(L)'
;MSFQQLDPPLPVHVLDRGPGYAFAVIDYGQEHNLIWVTAINDTGEIWCAPNPRVRLQANWTMGRARPPAVAAARDGSCAPADPPVAAQAV
;
A
#
# COMPACT_ATOMS: atom_id res chain seq x y z
N MET A 1 17.34 14.03 12.41
CA MET A 1 16.57 13.91 11.16
C MET A 1 17.39 13.06 10.19
N SER A 2 16.81 11.97 9.68
CA SER A 2 17.43 11.10 8.68
C SER A 2 16.49 10.87 7.49
N PHE A 3 17.08 10.72 6.30
CA PHE A 3 16.39 10.32 5.09
C PHE A 3 16.94 8.96 4.67
N GLN A 4 16.08 7.96 4.55
CA GLN A 4 16.45 6.62 4.12
C GLN A 4 15.79 6.33 2.78
N GLN A 5 16.59 6.17 1.72
CA GLN A 5 16.10 5.65 0.45
C GLN A 5 15.77 4.15 0.59
N LEU A 6 14.65 3.73 0.00
CA LEU A 6 14.25 2.34 -0.12
C LEU A 6 14.68 1.81 -1.49
N ASP A 7 15.50 0.77 -1.47
CA ASP A 7 15.94 0.07 -2.66
C ASP A 7 15.88 -1.45 -2.39
N PRO A 8 14.89 -2.19 -2.96
CA PRO A 8 13.91 -1.73 -3.94
C PRO A 8 12.76 -0.89 -3.35
N PRO A 9 12.04 -0.09 -4.18
CA PRO A 9 10.81 0.58 -3.75
C PRO A 9 9.74 -0.42 -3.29
N LEU A 10 9.00 -0.07 -2.25
CA LEU A 10 7.99 -0.93 -1.63
C LEU A 10 6.58 -0.60 -2.12
N PRO A 11 5.78 -1.58 -2.58
CA PRO A 11 4.39 -1.35 -2.93
C PRO A 11 3.55 -1.10 -1.66
N VAL A 12 3.02 0.11 -1.55
CA VAL A 12 2.20 0.56 -0.42
C VAL A 12 0.87 1.13 -0.91
N HIS A 13 -0.05 1.34 0.02
CA HIS A 13 -1.30 2.03 -0.18
C HIS A 13 -1.37 3.17 0.82
N VAL A 14 -1.53 4.39 0.32
CA VAL A 14 -1.72 5.59 1.15
C VAL A 14 -3.22 5.82 1.29
N LEU A 15 -3.72 5.82 2.52
CA LEU A 15 -5.13 6.08 2.80
C LEU A 15 -5.53 7.44 2.18
N ASP A 16 -6.67 7.46 1.47
CA ASP A 16 -7.23 8.61 0.76
C ASP A 16 -6.41 9.11 -0.47
N ARG A 17 -5.43 8.33 -0.93
CA ARG A 17 -4.69 8.58 -2.18
C ARG A 17 -4.67 7.37 -3.11
N GLY A 18 -4.53 6.17 -2.54
CA GLY A 18 -4.54 4.92 -3.31
C GLY A 18 -3.21 4.16 -3.28
N PRO A 19 -3.05 3.17 -4.17
CA PRO A 19 -1.83 2.38 -4.29
C PRO A 19 -0.68 3.22 -4.88
N GLY A 20 0.53 2.91 -4.46
CA GLY A 20 1.76 3.57 -4.91
C GLY A 20 3.01 2.78 -4.57
N TYR A 21 4.17 3.32 -4.96
CA TYR A 21 5.48 2.80 -4.61
C TYR A 21 6.20 3.77 -3.69
N ALA A 22 6.50 3.31 -2.47
CA ALA A 22 7.32 4.04 -1.54
C ALA A 22 8.80 3.84 -1.87
N PHE A 23 9.52 4.94 -2.09
CA PHE A 23 10.95 4.91 -2.44
C PHE A 23 11.84 5.58 -1.38
N ALA A 24 11.25 6.19 -0.34
CA ALA A 24 12.01 6.68 0.80
C ALA A 24 11.15 6.80 2.08
N VAL A 25 11.84 6.83 3.22
CA VAL A 25 11.29 7.13 4.54
C VAL A 25 12.09 8.25 5.19
N ILE A 26 11.41 9.22 5.78
CA ILE A 26 11.99 10.34 6.50
C ILE A 26 11.66 10.16 7.99
N ASP A 27 12.69 10.15 8.82
CA ASP A 27 12.56 10.11 10.27
C ASP A 27 12.95 11.47 10.88
N TYR A 28 11.99 12.10 11.54
CA TYR A 28 12.19 13.35 12.25
C TYR A 28 12.55 13.16 13.73
N GLY A 29 12.40 11.95 14.29
CA GLY A 29 12.71 11.62 15.68
C GLY A 29 11.51 11.16 16.50
N GLN A 30 11.71 11.04 17.83
CA GLN A 30 10.83 10.31 18.75
C GLN A 30 9.39 10.82 18.84
N GLU A 31 9.14 12.11 18.58
CA GLU A 31 7.81 12.73 18.69
C GLU A 31 7.07 12.82 17.35
N HIS A 32 7.63 12.24 16.28
CA HIS A 32 7.09 12.37 14.92
C HIS A 32 6.89 11.01 14.28
N ASN A 33 5.86 10.90 13.45
CA ASN A 33 5.68 9.70 12.64
C ASN A 33 6.80 9.60 11.60
N LEU A 34 7.21 8.37 11.29
CA LEU A 34 7.93 8.11 10.04
C LEU A 34 7.08 8.60 8.87
N ILE A 35 7.68 9.42 8.02
CA ILE A 35 7.03 9.95 6.82
C ILE A 35 7.47 9.12 5.63
N TRP A 36 6.51 8.54 4.93
CA TRP A 36 6.74 7.71 3.76
C TRP A 36 6.58 8.55 2.50
N VAL A 37 7.61 8.54 1.65
CA VAL A 37 7.60 9.21 0.35
C VAL A 37 7.18 8.19 -0.69
N THR A 38 6.02 8.41 -1.28
CA THR A 38 5.34 7.45 -2.17
C THR A 38 4.97 8.13 -3.48
N ALA A 39 5.32 7.52 -4.60
CA ALA A 39 4.76 7.86 -5.90
C ALA A 39 3.40 7.16 -6.07
N ILE A 40 2.33 7.92 -6.25
CA ILE A 40 0.97 7.38 -6.42
C ILE A 40 0.78 6.88 -7.85
N ASN A 41 0.27 5.66 -8.01
CA ASN A 41 0.18 5.00 -9.31
C ASN A 41 -0.79 5.72 -10.26
N ASP A 42 -1.96 6.12 -9.77
CA ASP A 42 -3.04 6.67 -10.62
C ASP A 42 -2.74 8.10 -11.10
N THR A 43 -2.12 8.93 -10.24
CA THR A 43 -1.91 10.37 -10.50
C THR A 43 -0.47 10.73 -10.82
N GLY A 44 0.50 9.86 -10.51
CA GLY A 44 1.93 10.16 -10.62
C GLY A 44 2.44 11.15 -9.55
N GLU A 45 1.58 11.59 -8.62
CA GLU A 45 1.97 12.52 -7.57
C GLU A 45 2.96 11.87 -6.59
N ILE A 46 3.98 12.64 -6.20
CA ILE A 46 4.84 12.27 -5.08
C ILE A 46 4.19 12.80 -3.80
N TRP A 47 3.77 11.90 -2.93
CA TRP A 47 3.07 12.21 -1.70
C TRP A 47 3.86 11.77 -0.47
N CYS A 48 3.79 12.58 0.59
CA CYS A 48 4.37 12.29 1.89
C CYS A 48 3.26 11.94 2.88
N ALA A 49 3.23 10.69 3.37
CA ALA A 49 2.21 10.23 4.31
C ALA A 49 2.84 9.77 5.64
N PRO A 50 2.25 10.13 6.80
CA PRO A 50 2.71 9.62 8.08
C PRO A 50 2.37 8.13 8.24
N ASN A 51 3.18 7.40 9.00
CA ASN A 51 3.06 5.95 9.20
C ASN A 51 1.62 5.43 9.43
N PRO A 52 0.76 6.06 10.26
CA PRO A 52 -0.61 5.60 10.46
C PRO A 52 -1.49 5.59 9.20
N ARG A 53 -1.11 6.33 8.15
CA ARG A 53 -1.83 6.42 6.88
C ARG A 53 -1.28 5.52 5.77
N VAL A 54 -0.29 4.69 6.06
CA VAL A 54 0.34 3.82 5.05
C VAL A 54 0.05 2.36 5.37
N ARG A 55 -0.35 1.59 4.37
CA ARG A 55 -0.59 0.14 4.46
C ARG A 55 0.20 -0.58 3.39
N LEU A 56 0.69 -1.78 3.68
CA LEU A 56 1.25 -2.63 2.64
C LEU A 56 0.15 -3.06 1.67
N GLN A 57 0.51 -3.22 0.39
CA GLN A 57 -0.40 -3.82 -0.58
C GLN A 57 -0.60 -5.32 -0.32
N ALA A 58 -1.68 -5.87 -0.89
CA ALA A 58 -1.91 -7.32 -0.88
C ALA A 58 -0.81 -8.05 -1.67
N ASN A 59 -0.48 -9.26 -1.24
CA ASN A 59 0.51 -10.11 -1.90
C ASN A 59 0.11 -11.57 -1.73
N TRP A 60 -0.41 -12.20 -2.79
CA TRP A 60 -0.92 -13.57 -2.75
C TRP A 60 0.18 -14.61 -2.54
N THR A 61 1.37 -14.43 -3.14
CA THR A 61 2.52 -15.33 -2.95
C THR A 61 2.99 -15.33 -1.49
N MET A 62 2.88 -14.19 -0.80
CA MET A 62 3.18 -14.06 0.62
C MET A 62 1.96 -14.34 1.53
N GLY A 63 0.83 -14.81 0.99
CA GLY A 63 -0.39 -15.05 1.77
C GLY A 63 -0.99 -13.78 2.41
N ARG A 64 -0.60 -12.60 1.96
CA ARG A 64 -1.02 -11.31 2.51
C ARG A 64 -2.32 -10.86 1.85
N ALA A 65 -3.42 -11.01 2.58
CA ALA A 65 -4.71 -10.46 2.19
C ALA A 65 -4.70 -8.93 2.13
N ARG A 66 -5.68 -8.35 1.42
CA ARG A 66 -5.88 -6.90 1.38
C ARG A 66 -6.22 -6.38 2.79
N PRO A 67 -5.51 -5.34 3.30
CA PRO A 67 -5.80 -4.80 4.61
C PRO A 67 -7.23 -4.23 4.71
N PRO A 68 -7.97 -4.45 5.81
CA PRO A 68 -9.33 -3.93 5.96
C PRO A 68 -9.40 -2.40 5.94
N ALA A 69 -8.34 -1.72 6.42
CA ALA A 69 -8.20 -0.27 6.35
C ALA A 69 -8.15 0.28 4.92
N VAL A 70 -7.79 -0.56 3.93
CA VAL A 70 -7.82 -0.22 2.51
C VAL A 70 -9.17 -0.58 1.88
N ALA A 71 -9.84 -1.63 2.37
CA ALA A 71 -11.12 -2.09 1.85
C ALA A 71 -12.24 -1.04 2.02
N ALA A 72 -12.25 -0.28 3.12
CA ALA A 72 -13.21 0.79 3.35
C ALA A 72 -13.06 1.98 2.37
N ALA A 73 -11.93 2.11 1.67
CA ALA A 73 -11.60 3.29 0.88
C ALA A 73 -12.01 3.21 -0.61
N ARG A 74 -12.29 2.01 -1.17
CA ARG A 74 -12.71 1.87 -2.57
C ARG A 74 -13.62 0.66 -2.82
N ASP A 75 -14.91 0.93 -2.96
CA ASP A 75 -15.84 0.24 -3.89
C ASP A 75 -15.43 0.48 -5.37
N GLY A 76 -14.12 0.49 -5.64
CA GLY A 76 -13.51 0.74 -6.95
C GLY A 76 -12.81 -0.53 -7.39
N SER A 77 -13.56 -1.34 -8.11
CA SER A 77 -13.18 -2.64 -8.66
C SER A 77 -11.82 -2.61 -9.36
N CYS A 78 -10.89 -3.41 -8.84
CA CYS A 78 -9.79 -3.98 -9.62
C CYS A 78 -9.43 -5.32 -8.97
N ALA A 79 -10.30 -6.30 -9.21
CA ALA A 79 -10.01 -7.71 -9.25
C ALA A 79 -11.05 -8.31 -10.22
N PRO A 80 -10.67 -9.09 -11.24
CA PRO A 80 -11.66 -9.96 -11.86
C PRO A 80 -12.17 -10.87 -10.75
N ALA A 81 -13.49 -10.97 -10.62
CA ALA A 81 -14.09 -12.01 -9.82
C ALA A 81 -13.79 -13.34 -10.54
N ASP A 82 -12.72 -14.01 -10.15
CA ASP A 82 -12.58 -15.41 -10.50
C ASP A 82 -13.75 -16.14 -9.81
N PRO A 83 -14.64 -16.80 -10.57
CA PRO A 83 -15.69 -17.58 -9.95
C PRO A 83 -15.06 -18.69 -9.11
N PRO A 84 -15.70 -19.12 -8.01
CA PRO A 84 -15.19 -20.23 -7.23
C PRO A 84 -15.11 -21.45 -8.15
N VAL A 85 -13.90 -22.00 -8.30
CA VAL A 85 -13.71 -23.33 -8.90
C VAL A 85 -14.55 -24.29 -8.07
N ALA A 86 -15.69 -24.70 -8.63
CA ALA A 86 -16.48 -25.78 -8.07
C ALA A 86 -15.60 -27.03 -8.16
N ALA A 87 -15.21 -27.56 -7.00
CA ALA A 87 -14.64 -28.89 -6.92
C ALA A 87 -15.64 -29.86 -7.54
N GLN A 88 -15.33 -30.35 -8.74
CA GLN A 88 -16.06 -31.46 -9.33
C GLN A 88 -15.80 -32.68 -8.45
N ALA A 89 -16.82 -33.09 -7.72
CA ALA A 89 -16.86 -34.39 -7.08
C ALA A 89 -16.84 -35.47 -8.17
N VAL A 90 -15.84 -36.35 -8.07
CA VAL A 90 -15.81 -37.66 -8.74
C VAL A 90 -16.48 -38.67 -7.82
#